data_AF-A0A9Q7ADY8-F1
#
_entry.id   AF-A0A9Q7ADY8-F1
#
_cell.length_a   1.000
_cell.length_b   1.000
_cell.length_c   1.000
_cell.angle_alpha   90.00
_cell.angle_beta   90.00
_cell.angle_gamma   90.00
#
_symmetry.space_group_name_H-M   'P 1'
#
loop_
_entity.id
_entity.type
_entity.pdbx_description
1 polymer ?
#
loop_
_entity_poly.entity_id
_entity_poly.type
_entity_poly.pdbx_seq_one_letter_code
_entity_poly.pdbx_strand_id
1 'polypeptide(L)'
;MIQRQPLPKLSPIPIKDRASLAFVERGLIDVLDGTFVVVDEKGIRTHIPVGGICCIMLEPGSRISHAAVALAARVGTLLLWVGEAGVRLYGAGQPGGARSDRLLYQASLALENDARLKVARKMYELRFGRPCNPNHSIEQLRGIEGARVKTLYQQLAKRYGVRWDGRRYDPRNASAADETNRCLSSATACLYGVCEAAVLAAGYSPAIGFVHTGKPRSFVFDIADIFKFESVVPVAFQIAAKRPQDPEGDVRRACRDAFRQTKLLKKVIPAIEEILAAGGSPCLRPPKTHWNPPSWRTRELATLVIVAENIPDRLRGRLAVWLLEIRTGVYVGDFSRRIREFIWENVSSGLGGGNVVMVWSAPTESGFEFLSLGTNRREPVDCCGLLLSRYTPKEPSTAETDDPR
;
A
#
# COMPACT_ATOMS: atom_id res chain seq x y z
N MET A 1 -33.64 23.08 15.21
CA MET A 1 -32.20 22.77 15.26
C MET A 1 -32.01 21.28 15.08
N ILE A 2 -31.47 20.83 13.93
CA ILE A 2 -31.15 19.41 13.73
C ILE A 2 -29.88 19.13 14.54
N GLN A 3 -30.01 18.41 15.65
CA GLN A 3 -28.85 17.88 16.38
C GLN A 3 -28.06 17.01 15.41
N ARG A 4 -26.88 17.46 14.99
CA ARG A 4 -25.95 16.63 14.23
C ARG A 4 -25.48 15.52 15.17
N GLN A 5 -26.02 14.32 15.01
CA GLN A 5 -25.48 13.14 15.68
C GLN A 5 -23.99 13.04 15.32
N PRO A 6 -23.09 12.88 16.32
CA PRO A 6 -21.68 12.73 16.05
C PRO A 6 -21.44 11.44 15.26
N LEU A 7 -20.58 11.52 14.23
CA LEU A 7 -20.18 10.33 13.47
C LEU A 7 -19.49 9.31 14.39
N PRO A 8 -19.58 8.00 14.08
CA PRO A 8 -18.85 6.98 14.81
C PRO A 8 -17.35 7.28 14.89
N LYS A 9 -16.70 6.87 15.98
CA LYS A 9 -15.24 7.02 16.11
C LYS A 9 -14.55 6.27 14.96
N LEU A 10 -13.66 6.97 14.27
CA LEU A 10 -12.78 6.37 13.25
C LEU A 10 -11.93 5.26 13.89
N SER A 11 -11.95 4.08 13.29
CA SER A 11 -11.16 2.93 13.69
C SER A 11 -10.41 2.33 12.48
N PRO A 12 -9.25 1.68 12.70
CA PRO A 12 -8.52 1.01 11.63
C PRO A 12 -9.31 -0.14 11.01
N ILE A 13 -9.35 -0.21 9.67
CA ILE A 13 -9.85 -1.40 8.94
C ILE A 13 -8.75 -2.48 8.84
N PRO A 14 -9.08 -3.77 8.65
CA PRO A 14 -8.05 -4.82 8.54
C PRO A 14 -7.06 -4.59 7.37
N ILE A 15 -5.76 -4.84 7.59
CA ILE A 15 -4.71 -4.64 6.57
C ILE A 15 -4.97 -5.41 5.26
N LYS A 16 -5.56 -6.61 5.36
CA LYS A 16 -5.87 -7.47 4.20
C LYS A 16 -6.86 -6.84 3.21
N ASP A 17 -7.58 -5.80 3.64
CA ASP A 17 -8.64 -5.12 2.89
C ASP A 17 -8.19 -3.71 2.43
N ARG A 18 -6.89 -3.40 2.55
CA ARG A 18 -6.28 -2.12 2.19
C ARG A 18 -5.38 -2.25 0.97
N ALA A 19 -5.19 -1.12 0.28
CA ALA A 19 -4.06 -0.95 -0.63
C ALA A 19 -2.74 -1.06 0.13
N SER A 20 -1.73 -1.62 -0.52
CA SER A 20 -0.42 -1.93 0.04
C SER A 20 0.43 -0.67 0.31
N LEU A 21 0.64 0.15 -0.70
CA LEU A 21 1.61 1.25 -0.66
C LEU A 21 1.13 2.45 -1.48
N ALA A 22 1.41 3.65 -1.00
CA ALA A 22 1.38 4.88 -1.79
C ALA A 22 2.69 5.65 -1.60
N PHE A 23 3.15 6.33 -2.64
CA PHE A 23 4.36 7.17 -2.60
C PHE A 23 3.97 8.63 -2.75
N VAL A 24 4.60 9.50 -1.97
CA VAL A 24 4.41 10.95 -2.05
C VAL A 24 5.77 11.62 -2.08
N GLU A 25 6.07 12.29 -3.19
CA GLU A 25 7.27 13.09 -3.43
C GLU A 25 6.86 14.57 -3.60
N ARG A 26 7.70 15.51 -3.12
CA ARG A 26 7.58 16.96 -3.38
C ARG A 26 6.17 17.54 -3.18
N GLY A 27 5.53 17.22 -2.04
CA GLY A 27 4.18 17.71 -1.73
C GLY A 27 4.01 18.14 -0.27
N LEU A 28 3.14 19.12 -0.03
CA LEU A 28 2.64 19.46 1.31
C LEU A 28 1.43 18.58 1.64
N ILE A 29 1.58 17.74 2.64
CA ILE A 29 0.58 16.80 3.10
C ILE A 29 -0.16 17.42 4.28
N ASP A 30 -1.48 17.54 4.15
CA ASP A 30 -2.32 18.16 5.18
C ASP A 30 -3.69 17.48 5.29
N VAL A 31 -4.51 17.93 6.24
CA VAL A 31 -5.91 17.53 6.38
C VAL A 31 -6.81 18.72 6.06
N LEU A 32 -7.52 18.62 4.94
CA LEU A 32 -8.52 19.61 4.53
C LEU A 32 -9.90 18.94 4.54
N ASP A 33 -10.87 19.57 5.19
CA ASP A 33 -12.25 19.05 5.33
C ASP A 33 -12.32 17.62 5.91
N GLY A 34 -11.38 17.29 6.82
CA GLY A 34 -11.26 15.95 7.42
C GLY A 34 -10.67 14.88 6.49
N THR A 35 -10.17 15.29 5.32
CA THR A 35 -9.58 14.40 4.32
C THR A 35 -8.07 14.60 4.19
N PHE A 36 -7.34 13.50 3.99
CA PHE A 36 -5.90 13.53 3.80
C PHE A 36 -5.58 13.94 2.37
N VAL A 37 -4.82 15.02 2.20
CA VAL A 37 -4.52 15.61 0.89
C VAL A 37 -3.03 15.89 0.73
N VAL A 38 -2.56 15.82 -0.51
CA VAL A 38 -1.22 16.26 -0.92
C VAL A 38 -1.37 17.47 -1.83
N VAL A 39 -0.72 18.57 -1.48
CA VAL A 39 -0.73 19.83 -2.23
C VAL A 39 0.63 20.00 -2.89
N ASP A 40 0.68 20.09 -4.21
CA ASP A 40 1.93 20.32 -4.95
C ASP A 40 2.33 21.82 -4.93
N GLU A 41 3.47 22.14 -5.54
CA GLU A 41 3.97 23.53 -5.66
C GLU A 41 3.01 24.45 -6.41
N LYS A 42 2.14 23.90 -7.27
CA LYS A 42 1.12 24.63 -8.04
C LYS A 42 -0.20 24.78 -7.27
N GLY A 43 -0.26 24.30 -6.03
CA GLY A 43 -1.47 24.33 -5.20
C GLY A 43 -2.50 23.25 -5.55
N ILE A 44 -2.18 22.33 -6.47
CA ILE A 44 -3.06 21.25 -6.90
C ILE A 44 -3.14 20.21 -5.77
N ARG A 45 -4.37 19.82 -5.41
CA ARG A 45 -4.63 18.98 -4.24
C ARG A 45 -5.00 17.56 -4.66
N THR A 46 -4.15 16.58 -4.38
CA THR A 46 -4.45 15.16 -4.61
C THR A 46 -5.02 14.53 -3.34
N HIS A 47 -6.23 13.97 -3.41
CA HIS A 47 -6.87 13.31 -2.27
C HIS A 47 -6.38 11.87 -2.11
N ILE A 48 -5.97 11.51 -0.89
CA ILE A 48 -5.51 10.16 -0.55
C ILE A 48 -6.47 9.55 0.48
N PRO A 49 -7.10 8.39 0.20
CA PRO A 49 -7.93 7.68 1.17
C PRO A 49 -7.04 6.98 2.22
N VAL A 50 -6.49 7.77 3.15
CA VAL A 50 -5.44 7.32 4.08
C VAL A 50 -5.79 6.04 4.84
N GLY A 51 -7.03 5.88 5.33
CA GLY A 51 -7.44 4.67 6.05
C GLY A 51 -7.56 3.41 5.19
N GLY A 52 -7.61 3.56 3.87
CA GLY A 52 -7.61 2.47 2.89
C GLY A 52 -6.22 2.02 2.46
N ILE A 53 -5.14 2.62 2.98
CA ILE A 53 -3.75 2.33 2.59
C ILE A 53 -3.00 1.78 3.81
N CYS A 54 -2.15 0.77 3.62
CA CYS A 54 -1.34 0.21 4.71
C CYS A 54 -0.17 1.12 5.07
N CYS A 55 0.55 1.62 4.06
CA CYS A 55 1.73 2.43 4.25
C CYS A 55 1.85 3.53 3.18
N ILE A 56 2.18 4.75 3.63
CA ILE A 56 2.54 5.88 2.79
C ILE A 56 4.05 6.12 2.94
N MET A 57 4.76 6.06 1.82
CA MET A 57 6.18 6.32 1.67
C MET A 57 6.37 7.79 1.31
N LEU A 58 6.95 8.56 2.24
CA LEU A 58 7.23 9.98 2.12
C LEU A 58 8.66 10.14 1.59
N GLU A 59 8.77 10.48 0.31
CA GLU A 59 10.03 10.72 -0.40
C GLU A 59 10.54 12.16 -0.20
N PRO A 60 11.79 12.47 -0.60
CA PRO A 60 12.36 13.81 -0.45
C PRO A 60 11.48 14.91 -1.06
N GLY A 61 11.50 16.08 -0.43
CA GLY A 61 10.65 17.22 -0.80
C GLY A 61 9.24 17.19 -0.20
N SER A 62 8.83 16.08 0.45
CA SER A 62 7.54 16.00 1.15
C SER A 62 7.57 16.70 2.51
N ARG A 63 6.53 17.51 2.77
CA ARG A 63 6.28 18.17 4.06
C ARG A 63 4.95 17.66 4.60
N ILE A 64 4.84 17.37 5.89
CA ILE A 64 3.61 16.83 6.47
C ILE A 64 3.17 17.59 7.71
N SER A 65 1.88 17.93 7.78
CA SER A 65 1.30 18.62 8.93
C SER A 65 1.05 17.67 10.10
N HIS A 66 0.98 18.21 11.31
CA HIS A 66 0.61 17.45 12.50
C HIS A 66 -0.78 16.81 12.34
N ALA A 67 -1.73 17.51 11.73
CA ALA A 67 -3.09 17.00 11.53
C ALA A 67 -3.09 15.75 10.63
N ALA A 68 -2.27 15.74 9.57
CA ALA A 68 -2.11 14.58 8.70
C ALA A 68 -1.51 13.38 9.43
N VAL A 69 -0.48 13.59 10.25
CA VAL A 69 0.11 12.54 11.10
C VAL A 69 -0.93 11.98 12.08
N ALA A 70 -1.69 12.84 12.75
CA ALA A 70 -2.72 12.44 13.70
C ALA A 70 -3.85 11.63 13.03
N LEU A 71 -4.26 12.01 11.82
CA LEU A 71 -5.27 11.29 11.04
C LEU A 71 -4.75 9.91 10.62
N ALA A 72 -3.53 9.84 10.06
CA ALA A 72 -2.89 8.58 9.69
C ALA A 72 -2.75 7.62 10.89
N ALA A 73 -2.36 8.15 12.05
CA ALA A 73 -2.28 7.40 13.30
C ALA A 73 -3.64 6.83 13.72
N ARG A 74 -4.70 7.63 13.64
CA ARG A 74 -6.07 7.23 14.04
C ARG A 74 -6.64 6.10 13.18
N VAL A 75 -6.32 6.09 11.89
CA VAL A 75 -6.78 5.04 10.95
C VAL A 75 -5.80 3.87 10.81
N GLY A 76 -4.64 3.92 11.48
CA GLY A 76 -3.66 2.83 11.45
C GLY A 76 -2.83 2.77 10.17
N THR A 77 -2.50 3.89 9.53
CA THR A 77 -1.76 3.94 8.24
C THR A 77 -0.32 4.36 8.43
N LEU A 78 0.62 3.47 8.12
CA LEU A 78 2.05 3.62 8.43
C LEU A 78 2.65 4.75 7.60
N LEU A 79 3.35 5.67 8.26
CA LEU A 79 4.11 6.71 7.57
C LEU A 79 5.59 6.34 7.60
N LEU A 80 6.22 6.20 6.44
CA LEU A 80 7.65 5.93 6.32
C LEU A 80 8.33 7.09 5.61
N TRP A 81 9.28 7.74 6.27
CA TRP A 81 10.15 8.72 5.64
C TRP A 81 11.30 7.99 4.97
N VAL A 82 11.35 8.10 3.66
CA VAL A 82 12.31 7.39 2.83
C VAL A 82 13.14 8.34 1.98
N GLY A 83 14.31 7.89 1.55
CA GLY A 83 15.06 8.51 0.46
C GLY A 83 14.35 8.30 -0.86
N GLU A 84 14.91 8.88 -1.92
CA GLU A 84 14.42 8.66 -3.29
C GLU A 84 14.23 7.17 -3.54
N ALA A 85 13.06 6.81 -4.08
CA ALA A 85 12.68 5.46 -4.44
C ALA A 85 12.63 4.43 -3.31
N GLY A 86 12.56 4.86 -2.05
CA GLY A 86 12.57 3.96 -0.91
C GLY A 86 13.97 3.42 -0.56
N VAL A 87 15.03 3.81 -1.27
CA VAL A 87 16.36 3.20 -1.14
C VAL A 87 16.95 3.35 0.27
N ARG A 88 16.54 4.40 0.98
CA ARG A 88 16.85 4.64 2.38
C ARG A 88 15.58 4.79 3.19
N LEU A 89 15.62 4.37 4.45
CA LEU A 89 14.60 4.70 5.44
C LEU A 89 15.23 5.64 6.47
N TYR A 90 14.61 6.81 6.69
CA TYR A 90 15.02 7.82 7.66
C TYR A 90 14.19 7.75 8.95
N GLY A 91 12.90 7.43 8.85
CA GLY A 91 12.02 7.37 10.01
C GLY A 91 10.72 6.64 9.72
N ALA A 92 10.05 6.20 10.79
CA ALA A 92 8.76 5.54 10.73
C ALA A 92 7.84 6.12 11.81
N GLY A 93 6.64 6.56 11.42
CA GLY A 93 5.58 6.92 12.35
C GLY A 93 4.73 5.69 12.59
N GLN A 94 4.57 5.24 13.84
CA GLN A 94 3.92 3.98 14.20
C GLN A 94 2.43 4.21 14.54
N PRO A 95 1.50 3.93 13.63
CA PRO A 95 0.08 4.13 13.85
C PRO A 95 -0.53 2.85 14.44
N GLY A 96 -1.16 2.96 15.59
CA GLY A 96 -1.63 1.79 16.34
C GLY A 96 -0.57 1.34 17.33
N GLY A 97 -0.86 1.57 18.60
CA GLY A 97 0.00 1.16 19.70
C GLY A 97 0.22 -0.35 19.68
N ALA A 98 1.47 -0.76 19.80
CA ALA A 98 1.83 -2.14 20.01
C ALA A 98 1.05 -2.69 21.22
N ARG A 99 0.49 -3.89 21.08
CA ARG A 99 -0.30 -4.46 22.17
C ARG A 99 0.66 -5.12 23.15
N SER A 100 0.53 -4.80 24.44
CA SER A 100 1.45 -5.30 25.47
C SER A 100 1.50 -6.82 25.51
N ASP A 101 0.37 -7.51 25.31
CA ASP A 101 0.30 -8.97 25.25
C ASP A 101 1.13 -9.55 24.10
N ARG A 102 1.03 -8.98 22.90
CA ARG A 102 1.79 -9.38 21.71
C ARG A 102 3.27 -9.05 21.83
N LEU A 103 3.61 -7.90 22.41
CA LEU A 103 5.00 -7.50 22.67
C LEU A 103 5.68 -8.41 23.68
N LEU A 104 5.03 -8.68 24.83
CA LEU A 104 5.57 -9.57 25.86
C LEU A 104 5.71 -10.99 25.33
N TYR A 105 4.77 -11.45 24.51
CA TYR A 105 4.85 -12.74 23.84
C TYR A 105 6.04 -12.81 22.87
N GLN A 106 6.23 -11.81 22.00
CA GLN A 106 7.37 -11.78 21.09
C GLN A 106 8.71 -11.69 21.86
N ALA A 107 8.74 -10.90 22.93
CA ALA A 107 9.92 -10.76 23.77
C ALA A 107 10.29 -12.07 24.48
N SER A 108 9.31 -12.80 25.05
CA SER A 108 9.60 -14.08 25.71
C SER A 108 10.18 -15.10 24.75
N LEU A 109 9.63 -15.18 23.53
CA LEU A 109 10.15 -16.06 22.48
C LEU A 109 11.58 -15.69 22.04
N ALA A 110 11.91 -14.39 22.03
CA ALA A 110 13.23 -13.91 21.60
C ALA A 110 14.31 -14.04 22.68
N LEU A 111 13.91 -13.98 23.96
CA LEU A 111 14.81 -14.09 25.12
C LEU A 111 15.12 -15.55 25.48
N GLU A 112 14.21 -16.49 25.21
CA GLU A 112 14.44 -17.92 25.42
C GLU A 112 15.17 -18.56 24.23
N ASN A 113 16.36 -19.11 24.46
CA ASN A 113 17.21 -19.68 23.40
C ASN A 113 16.50 -20.78 22.59
N ASP A 114 15.80 -21.70 23.26
CA ASP A 114 15.10 -22.80 22.60
C ASP A 114 13.91 -22.32 21.78
N ALA A 115 13.11 -21.41 22.34
CA ALA A 115 11.98 -20.81 21.64
C ALA A 115 12.46 -20.02 20.42
N ARG A 116 13.50 -19.21 20.58
CA ARG A 116 14.13 -18.45 19.49
C ARG A 116 14.62 -19.35 18.37
N LEU A 117 15.25 -20.47 18.70
CA LEU A 117 15.75 -21.43 17.71
C LEU A 117 14.60 -22.11 16.95
N LYS A 118 13.51 -22.49 17.64
CA LYS A 118 12.30 -23.04 16.99
C LYS A 118 11.68 -22.03 16.03
N VAL A 119 11.54 -20.78 16.45
CA VAL A 119 11.01 -19.69 15.61
C VAL A 119 11.90 -19.49 14.37
N ALA A 120 13.23 -19.38 14.56
CA ALA A 120 14.17 -19.23 13.45
C ALA A 120 14.08 -20.40 12.46
N ARG A 121 13.99 -21.64 12.95
CA ARG A 121 13.82 -22.83 12.09
C ARG A 121 12.53 -22.77 11.29
N LYS A 122 11.42 -22.34 11.91
CA LYS A 122 10.15 -22.19 11.22
C LYS A 122 10.21 -21.11 10.13
N MET A 123 10.92 -20.01 10.36
CA MET A 123 11.17 -18.99 9.32
C MET A 123 11.89 -19.59 8.12
N TYR A 124 12.94 -20.38 8.33
CA TYR A 124 13.67 -21.03 7.24
C TYR A 124 12.85 -22.11 6.52
N GLU A 125 12.01 -22.85 7.26
CA GLU A 125 11.09 -23.83 6.69
C GLU A 125 10.11 -23.17 5.72
N LEU A 126 9.45 -22.10 6.16
CA LEU A 126 8.53 -21.33 5.31
C LEU A 126 9.24 -20.70 4.12
N ARG A 127 10.45 -20.16 4.32
CA ARG A 127 11.22 -19.52 3.25
C ARG A 127 11.67 -20.49 2.16
N PHE A 128 12.02 -21.73 2.52
CA PHE A 128 12.56 -22.71 1.58
C PHE A 128 11.59 -23.83 1.20
N GLY A 129 10.39 -23.86 1.78
CA GLY A 129 9.38 -24.88 1.53
C GLY A 129 9.80 -26.28 1.96
N ARG A 130 10.75 -26.41 2.89
CA ARG A 130 11.25 -27.71 3.37
C ARG A 130 11.74 -27.63 4.82
N PRO A 131 11.59 -28.72 5.59
CA PRO A 131 12.05 -28.76 6.97
C PRO A 131 13.57 -28.55 7.06
N CYS A 132 13.97 -27.82 8.11
CA CYS A 132 15.37 -27.64 8.45
C CYS A 132 15.90 -28.83 9.26
N ASN A 133 17.20 -29.09 9.18
CA ASN A 133 17.84 -30.07 10.06
C ASN A 133 17.69 -29.60 11.53
N PRO A 134 17.09 -30.42 12.42
CA PRO A 134 16.87 -30.06 13.82
C PRO A 134 18.16 -29.93 14.65
N ASN A 135 19.32 -30.27 14.09
CA ASN A 135 20.61 -30.11 14.76
C ASN A 135 21.36 -28.83 14.35
N HIS A 136 20.83 -28.05 13.39
CA HIS A 136 21.51 -26.83 12.96
C HIS A 136 21.28 -25.67 13.93
N SER A 137 22.35 -24.93 14.23
CA SER A 137 22.32 -23.62 14.90
C SER A 137 21.85 -22.52 13.95
N ILE A 138 21.53 -21.33 14.48
CA ILE A 138 21.13 -20.17 13.67
C ILE A 138 22.28 -19.75 12.74
N GLU A 139 23.54 -19.79 13.19
CA GLU A 139 24.69 -19.45 12.35
C GLU A 139 24.86 -20.43 11.19
N GLN A 140 24.67 -21.73 11.44
CA GLN A 140 24.75 -22.77 10.41
C GLN A 140 23.63 -22.59 9.37
N LEU A 141 22.41 -22.31 9.81
CA LEU A 141 21.28 -22.03 8.91
C LEU A 141 21.58 -20.81 8.03
N ARG A 142 22.16 -19.74 8.60
CA ARG A 142 22.56 -18.52 7.88
C ARG A 142 23.66 -18.80 6.84
N GLY A 143 24.60 -19.69 7.13
CA GLY A 143 25.64 -20.11 6.18
C GLY A 143 25.05 -20.84 4.96
N ILE A 144 24.14 -21.78 5.20
CA ILE A 144 23.43 -22.53 4.15
C ILE A 144 22.56 -21.60 3.31
N GLU A 145 21.89 -20.66 3.96
CA GLU A 145 21.08 -19.63 3.31
C GLU A 145 21.92 -18.77 2.36
N GLY A 146 23.07 -18.27 2.82
CA GLY A 146 23.94 -17.41 2.01
C GLY A 146 24.40 -18.09 0.72
N ALA A 147 24.73 -19.38 0.76
CA ALA A 147 25.09 -20.15 -0.42
C ALA A 147 23.91 -20.27 -1.40
N ARG A 148 22.71 -20.64 -0.90
CA ARG A 148 21.50 -20.74 -1.73
C ARG A 148 21.10 -19.42 -2.37
N VAL A 149 21.16 -18.33 -1.60
CA VAL A 149 20.84 -16.98 -2.08
C VAL A 149 21.74 -16.55 -3.23
N LYS A 150 23.05 -16.84 -3.15
CA LYS A 150 23.98 -16.59 -4.26
C LYS A 150 23.59 -17.36 -5.51
N THR A 151 23.26 -18.65 -5.39
CA THR A 151 22.80 -19.47 -6.52
C THR A 151 21.51 -18.92 -7.13
N LEU A 152 20.54 -18.51 -6.31
CA LEU A 152 19.27 -17.94 -6.78
C LEU A 152 19.47 -16.66 -7.58
N TYR A 153 20.34 -15.76 -7.11
CA TYR A 153 20.67 -14.56 -7.88
C TYR A 153 21.32 -14.88 -9.22
N GLN A 154 22.24 -15.85 -9.27
CA GLN A 154 22.87 -16.28 -10.53
C GLN A 154 21.84 -16.90 -11.50
N GLN A 155 20.90 -17.70 -10.99
CA GLN A 155 19.82 -18.28 -11.80
C GLN A 155 18.90 -17.21 -12.38
N LEU A 156 18.52 -16.22 -11.57
CA LEU A 156 17.69 -15.10 -12.02
C LEU A 156 18.41 -14.20 -13.02
N ALA A 157 19.69 -13.90 -12.77
CA ALA A 157 20.55 -13.17 -13.70
C ALA A 157 20.59 -13.86 -15.07
N LYS A 158 20.81 -15.18 -15.09
CA LYS A 158 20.80 -15.98 -16.32
C LYS A 158 19.42 -16.00 -16.99
N ARG A 159 18.35 -16.17 -16.20
CA ARG A 159 16.97 -16.24 -16.71
C ARG A 159 16.52 -14.95 -17.39
N TYR A 160 16.88 -13.80 -16.82
CA TYR A 160 16.47 -12.49 -17.32
C TYR A 160 17.55 -11.82 -18.20
N GLY A 161 18.70 -12.45 -18.41
CA GLY A 161 19.77 -11.93 -19.26
C GLY A 161 20.46 -10.69 -18.70
N VAL A 162 20.56 -10.57 -17.37
CA VAL A 162 21.14 -9.40 -16.68
C VAL A 162 22.52 -9.72 -16.14
N ARG A 163 23.46 -8.78 -16.26
CA ARG A 163 24.81 -8.92 -15.67
C ARG A 163 24.72 -8.85 -14.15
N TRP A 164 25.25 -9.85 -13.46
CA TRP A 164 25.25 -9.92 -12.00
C TRP A 164 26.62 -10.23 -11.43
N ASP A 165 27.25 -9.21 -10.85
CA ASP A 165 28.57 -9.29 -10.23
C ASP A 165 28.49 -9.31 -8.69
N GLY A 166 27.30 -9.58 -8.15
CA GLY A 166 27.00 -9.60 -6.72
C GLY A 166 26.22 -8.39 -6.20
N ARG A 167 25.70 -8.53 -4.97
CA ARG A 167 24.98 -7.45 -4.29
C ARG A 167 25.97 -6.40 -3.83
N ARG A 168 25.94 -5.23 -4.48
CA ARG A 168 26.79 -4.08 -4.14
C ARG A 168 25.91 -2.86 -3.89
N TYR A 169 26.10 -2.26 -2.73
CA TYR A 169 25.37 -1.06 -2.33
C TYR A 169 26.31 -0.20 -1.47
N ASP A 170 26.54 1.04 -1.88
CA ASP A 170 27.16 2.04 -1.02
C ASP A 170 26.05 2.83 -0.31
N PRO A 171 25.91 2.71 1.02
CA PRO A 171 24.96 3.47 1.79
C PRO A 171 25.11 4.98 1.65
N ARG A 172 26.26 5.49 1.21
CA ARG A 172 26.55 6.93 1.03
C ARG A 172 26.28 7.40 -0.39
N ASN A 173 26.40 6.55 -1.40
CA ASN A 173 26.22 6.91 -2.81
C ASN A 173 25.32 5.91 -3.57
N ALA A 174 24.01 6.17 -3.54
CA ALA A 174 23.01 5.27 -4.12
C ALA A 174 23.03 5.23 -5.66
N SER A 175 23.44 6.32 -6.32
CA SER A 175 23.51 6.42 -7.79
C SER A 175 24.72 5.71 -8.39
N ALA A 176 25.73 5.38 -7.58
CA ALA A 176 26.90 4.61 -8.02
C ALA A 176 26.64 3.10 -8.15
N ALA A 177 25.49 2.63 -7.67
CA ALA A 177 25.10 1.23 -7.84
C ALA A 177 24.65 0.95 -9.28
N ASP A 178 24.98 -0.25 -9.79
CA ASP A 178 24.46 -0.69 -11.08
C ASP A 178 22.92 -0.77 -11.07
N GLU A 179 22.33 -0.73 -12.26
CA GLU A 179 20.87 -0.67 -12.43
C GLU A 179 20.13 -1.83 -11.73
N THR A 180 20.73 -3.03 -11.74
CA THR A 180 20.14 -4.21 -11.08
C THR A 180 20.12 -4.04 -9.57
N ASN A 181 21.21 -3.52 -9.00
CA ASN A 181 21.30 -3.25 -7.58
C ASN A 181 20.36 -2.12 -7.15
N ARG A 182 20.18 -1.08 -7.97
CA ARG A 182 19.18 -0.02 -7.76
C ARG A 182 17.76 -0.58 -7.74
N CYS A 183 17.40 -1.36 -8.77
CA CYS A 183 16.10 -2.03 -8.85
C CYS A 183 15.85 -2.92 -7.62
N LEU A 184 16.83 -3.75 -7.24
CA LEU A 184 16.73 -4.62 -6.07
C LEU A 184 16.57 -3.83 -4.77
N SER A 185 17.26 -2.70 -4.61
CA SER A 185 17.14 -1.85 -3.43
C SER A 185 15.75 -1.24 -3.31
N SER A 186 15.22 -0.67 -4.41
CA SER A 186 13.86 -0.13 -4.43
C SER A 186 12.80 -1.22 -4.17
N ALA A 187 12.96 -2.39 -4.79
CA ALA A 187 12.04 -3.52 -4.61
C ALA A 187 12.04 -4.04 -3.17
N THR A 188 13.23 -4.16 -2.57
CA THR A 188 13.38 -4.61 -1.18
C THR A 188 12.81 -3.58 -0.20
N ALA A 189 12.95 -2.27 -0.49
CA ALA A 189 12.35 -1.22 0.33
C ALA A 189 10.82 -1.28 0.36
N CYS A 190 10.20 -1.52 -0.80
CA CYS A 190 8.75 -1.74 -0.90
C CYS A 190 8.31 -2.91 0.00
N LEU A 191 9.03 -4.03 -0.05
CA LEU A 191 8.74 -5.19 0.78
C LEU A 191 8.91 -4.89 2.27
N TYR A 192 9.99 -4.20 2.65
CA TYR A 192 10.21 -3.80 4.04
C TYR A 192 9.09 -2.93 4.58
N GLY A 193 8.58 -1.97 3.80
CA GLY A 193 7.47 -1.13 4.25
C GLY A 193 6.17 -1.92 4.48
N VAL A 194 5.85 -2.85 3.58
CA VAL A 194 4.68 -3.75 3.74
C VAL A 194 4.84 -4.66 4.96
N CYS A 195 6.01 -5.26 5.15
CA CYS A 195 6.28 -6.12 6.31
C CYS A 195 6.25 -5.32 7.62
N GLU A 196 6.78 -4.10 7.64
CA GLU A 196 6.76 -3.23 8.81
C GLU A 196 5.32 -2.83 9.19
N ALA A 197 4.49 -2.47 8.21
CA ALA A 197 3.07 -2.20 8.42
C ALA A 197 2.33 -3.44 8.96
N ALA A 198 2.62 -4.62 8.42
CA ALA A 198 2.01 -5.87 8.87
C ALA A 198 2.43 -6.26 10.30
N VAL A 199 3.71 -6.11 10.65
CA VAL A 199 4.25 -6.34 12.00
C VAL A 199 3.54 -5.44 13.02
N LEU A 200 3.45 -4.14 12.72
CA LEU A 200 2.82 -3.16 13.61
C LEU A 200 1.31 -3.43 13.75
N ALA A 201 0.60 -3.72 12.66
CA ALA A 201 -0.82 -4.03 12.71
C ALA A 201 -1.15 -5.36 13.40
N ALA A 202 -0.24 -6.33 13.35
CA ALA A 202 -0.33 -7.56 14.14
C ALA A 202 -0.05 -7.32 15.64
N GLY A 203 0.43 -6.12 16.00
CA GLY A 203 0.70 -5.69 17.38
C GLY A 203 2.11 -6.04 17.87
N TYR A 204 3.03 -6.40 16.96
CA TYR A 204 4.39 -6.81 17.27
C TYR A 204 5.39 -5.67 17.09
N SER A 205 6.59 -5.83 17.67
CA SER A 205 7.70 -4.89 17.55
C SER A 205 8.56 -5.19 16.31
N PRO A 206 8.83 -4.19 15.46
CA PRO A 206 9.83 -4.28 14.39
C PRO A 206 11.25 -4.62 14.86
N ALA A 207 11.60 -4.26 16.10
CA ALA A 207 12.97 -4.34 16.61
C ALA A 207 13.37 -5.73 17.14
N ILE A 208 12.39 -6.53 17.60
CA ILE A 208 12.65 -7.82 18.25
C ILE A 208 12.69 -8.94 17.20
N GLY A 209 13.85 -9.13 16.59
CA GLY A 209 14.10 -10.20 15.61
C GLY A 209 14.64 -11.49 16.23
N PHE A 210 14.64 -12.56 15.43
CA PHE A 210 15.05 -13.92 15.78
C PHE A 210 16.32 -14.32 15.04
N VAL A 211 16.34 -14.14 13.71
CA VAL A 211 17.52 -14.40 12.87
C VAL A 211 18.41 -13.16 12.83
N HIS A 212 17.83 -12.01 12.48
CA HIS A 212 18.47 -10.72 12.63
C HIS A 212 18.32 -10.23 14.07
N THR A 213 19.37 -9.64 14.64
CA THR A 213 19.33 -9.01 15.97
C THR A 213 20.16 -7.74 16.01
N GLY A 214 19.91 -6.89 17.03
CA GLY A 214 20.69 -5.68 17.28
C GLY A 214 20.37 -4.49 16.37
N LYS A 215 19.40 -4.63 15.45
CA LYS A 215 18.95 -3.54 14.57
C LYS A 215 17.51 -3.10 14.89
N PRO A 216 17.15 -1.82 14.70
CA PRO A 216 15.80 -1.31 14.98
C PRO A 216 14.66 -1.98 14.20
N ARG A 217 14.98 -2.70 13.11
CA ARG A 217 14.01 -3.39 12.24
C ARG A 217 14.35 -4.86 12.01
N SER A 218 14.98 -5.48 13.00
CA SER A 218 15.44 -6.87 12.89
C SER A 218 14.31 -7.83 12.48
N PHE A 219 13.13 -7.69 13.09
CA PHE A 219 12.00 -8.55 12.77
C PHE A 219 11.41 -8.28 11.38
N VAL A 220 11.44 -7.03 10.91
CA VAL A 220 11.02 -6.68 9.55
C VAL A 220 11.90 -7.40 8.53
N PHE A 221 13.21 -7.48 8.78
CA PHE A 221 14.14 -8.21 7.92
C PHE A 221 13.86 -9.71 7.92
N ASP A 222 13.62 -10.29 9.10
CA ASP A 222 13.26 -11.71 9.23
C ASP A 222 12.02 -12.06 8.40
N ILE A 223 10.94 -11.28 8.53
CA ILE A 223 9.69 -11.53 7.83
C ILE A 223 9.83 -11.27 6.32
N ALA A 224 10.50 -10.19 5.93
CA ALA A 224 10.66 -9.86 4.52
C ALA A 224 11.47 -10.92 3.76
N ASP A 225 12.52 -11.47 4.37
CA ASP A 225 13.38 -12.46 3.71
C ASP A 225 12.64 -13.76 3.37
N ILE A 226 11.53 -14.07 4.05
CA ILE A 226 10.65 -15.22 3.73
C ILE A 226 9.99 -15.03 2.36
N PHE A 227 9.50 -13.83 2.06
CA PHE A 227 8.73 -13.54 0.83
C PHE A 227 9.59 -12.96 -0.30
N LYS A 228 10.84 -12.60 -0.01
CA LYS A 228 11.72 -11.81 -0.90
C LYS A 228 11.93 -12.43 -2.28
N PHE A 229 12.17 -13.74 -2.33
CA PHE A 229 12.42 -14.46 -3.59
C PHE A 229 11.14 -14.93 -4.31
N GLU A 230 10.00 -15.00 -3.62
CA GLU A 230 8.69 -15.26 -4.22
C GLU A 230 8.11 -13.99 -4.89
N SER A 231 8.49 -12.81 -4.39
CA SER A 231 7.87 -11.54 -4.79
C SER A 231 8.84 -10.56 -5.48
N VAL A 232 9.63 -9.83 -4.70
CA VAL A 232 10.29 -8.60 -5.17
C VAL A 232 11.59 -8.81 -5.94
N VAL A 233 12.34 -9.89 -5.65
CA VAL A 233 13.62 -10.14 -6.32
C VAL A 233 13.42 -10.47 -7.82
N PRO A 234 12.53 -11.39 -8.22
CA PRO A 234 12.27 -11.63 -9.64
C PRO A 234 11.81 -10.37 -10.39
N VAL A 235 10.96 -9.55 -9.75
CA VAL A 235 10.48 -8.27 -10.30
C VAL A 235 11.66 -7.33 -10.59
N ALA A 236 12.58 -7.16 -9.63
CA ALA A 236 13.74 -6.29 -9.81
C ALA A 236 14.62 -6.72 -11.00
N PHE A 237 14.89 -8.02 -11.16
CA PHE A 237 15.67 -8.53 -12.30
C PHE A 237 14.92 -8.37 -13.62
N GLN A 238 13.61 -8.59 -13.62
CA GLN A 238 12.78 -8.42 -14.81
C GLN A 238 12.74 -6.97 -15.28
N ILE A 239 12.63 -6.00 -14.36
CA ILE A 239 12.64 -4.57 -14.71
C ILE A 239 14.03 -4.14 -15.16
N ALA A 240 15.09 -4.53 -14.47
CA ALA A 240 16.47 -4.23 -14.87
C ALA A 240 16.82 -4.78 -16.27
N ALA A 241 16.23 -5.89 -16.68
CA ALA A 241 16.42 -6.43 -18.04
C ALA A 241 15.84 -5.53 -19.14
N LYS A 242 14.83 -4.71 -18.83
CA LYS A 242 14.16 -3.82 -19.78
C LYS A 242 14.89 -2.50 -20.01
N ARG A 243 15.87 -2.15 -19.16
CA ARG A 243 16.59 -0.86 -19.19
C ARG A 243 15.65 0.36 -19.24
N PRO A 244 14.71 0.47 -18.30
CA PRO A 244 13.75 1.56 -18.28
C PRO A 244 14.44 2.90 -17.99
N GLN A 245 13.82 3.99 -18.42
CA GLN A 245 14.28 5.35 -18.11
C GLN A 245 14.14 5.69 -16.62
N ASP A 246 13.07 5.19 -15.98
CA ASP A 246 12.79 5.32 -14.54
C ASP A 246 12.70 3.92 -13.89
N PRO A 247 13.85 3.27 -13.63
CA PRO A 247 13.88 1.91 -13.07
C PRO A 247 13.20 1.83 -11.72
N GLU A 248 13.35 2.85 -10.88
CA GLU A 248 12.74 2.83 -9.56
C GLU A 248 11.22 2.97 -9.60
N GLY A 249 10.66 3.89 -10.37
CA GLY A 249 9.20 4.01 -10.50
C GLY A 249 8.58 2.76 -11.10
N ASP A 250 9.24 2.15 -12.10
CA ASP A 250 8.80 0.87 -12.70
C ASP A 250 8.83 -0.28 -11.68
N VAL A 251 9.89 -0.36 -10.87
CA VAL A 251 9.96 -1.35 -9.78
C VAL A 251 8.88 -1.13 -8.74
N ARG A 252 8.58 0.12 -8.35
CA ARG A 252 7.52 0.42 -7.38
C ARG A 252 6.15 -0.06 -7.89
N ARG A 253 5.82 0.28 -9.15
CA ARG A 253 4.58 -0.17 -9.81
C ARG A 253 4.50 -1.70 -9.87
N ALA A 254 5.58 -2.35 -10.31
CA ALA A 254 5.63 -3.79 -10.49
C ALA A 254 5.61 -4.57 -9.15
N CYS A 255 6.28 -4.08 -8.10
CA CYS A 255 6.23 -4.69 -6.76
C CYS A 255 4.82 -4.71 -6.21
N ARG A 256 4.10 -3.61 -6.36
CA ARG A 256 2.72 -3.47 -5.91
C ARG A 256 1.75 -4.39 -6.67
N ASP A 257 1.92 -4.51 -7.98
CA ASP A 257 1.18 -5.49 -8.78
C ASP A 257 1.50 -6.93 -8.31
N ALA A 258 2.77 -7.23 -8.03
CA ALA A 258 3.19 -8.52 -7.51
C ALA A 258 2.62 -8.81 -6.11
N PHE A 259 2.55 -7.83 -5.21
CA PHE A 259 1.92 -7.98 -3.89
C PHE A 259 0.44 -8.32 -4.00
N ARG A 260 -0.27 -7.72 -4.96
CA ARG A 260 -1.68 -8.04 -5.24
C ARG A 260 -1.83 -9.46 -5.80
N GLN A 261 -1.05 -9.82 -6.82
CA GLN A 261 -1.12 -11.12 -7.48
C GLN A 261 -0.79 -12.27 -6.50
N THR A 262 0.24 -12.09 -5.67
CA THR A 262 0.66 -13.07 -4.65
C THR A 262 -0.21 -13.05 -3.39
N LYS A 263 -1.14 -12.08 -3.27
CA LYS A 263 -1.96 -11.82 -2.09
C LYS A 263 -1.11 -11.66 -0.82
N LEU A 264 0.04 -10.98 -0.93
CA LEU A 264 1.04 -10.87 0.13
C LEU A 264 0.41 -10.39 1.46
N LEU A 265 -0.40 -9.33 1.43
CA LEU A 265 -1.08 -8.79 2.62
C LEU A 265 -1.97 -9.80 3.35
N LYS A 266 -2.53 -10.78 2.61
CA LYS A 266 -3.34 -11.87 3.19
C LYS A 266 -2.47 -12.97 3.81
N LYS A 267 -1.20 -13.08 3.42
CA LYS A 267 -0.25 -14.12 3.86
C LYS A 267 0.65 -13.66 5.02
N VAL A 268 1.09 -12.40 5.04
CA VAL A 268 2.13 -11.92 5.98
C VAL A 268 1.70 -12.04 7.44
N ILE A 269 0.51 -11.55 7.82
CA ILE A 269 0.05 -11.64 9.22
C ILE A 269 -0.13 -13.10 9.66
N PRO A 270 -0.81 -13.99 8.91
CA PRO A 270 -0.86 -15.42 9.24
C PRO A 270 0.52 -16.06 9.36
N ALA A 271 1.46 -15.73 8.48
CA ALA A 271 2.84 -16.23 8.57
C ALA A 271 3.54 -15.76 9.86
N ILE A 272 3.40 -14.49 10.25
CA ILE A 272 3.95 -13.98 11.52
C ILE A 272 3.39 -14.80 12.70
N GLU A 273 2.08 -15.03 12.74
CA GLU A 273 1.44 -15.80 13.80
C GLU A 273 1.91 -17.27 13.81
N GLU A 274 2.04 -17.90 12.64
CA GLU A 274 2.54 -19.28 12.50
C GLU A 274 3.99 -19.42 12.98
N ILE A 275 4.85 -18.47 12.58
CA ILE A 275 6.27 -18.43 12.95
C ILE A 275 6.44 -18.30 14.46
N LEU A 276 5.70 -17.38 15.08
CA LEU A 276 5.78 -17.16 16.52
C LEU A 276 5.16 -18.32 17.30
N ALA A 277 4.06 -18.89 16.82
CA ALA A 277 3.43 -20.06 17.44
C ALA A 277 4.38 -21.28 17.53
N ALA A 278 5.32 -21.43 16.60
CA ALA A 278 6.33 -22.49 16.64
C ALA A 278 7.26 -22.40 17.88
N GLY A 279 7.33 -21.25 18.54
CA GLY A 279 8.07 -21.06 19.77
C GLY A 279 7.54 -21.85 20.97
N GLY A 280 6.28 -22.32 20.93
CA GLY A 280 5.70 -23.22 21.93
C GLY A 280 5.07 -22.56 23.15
N SER A 281 5.26 -21.26 23.36
CA SER A 281 4.61 -20.51 24.44
C SER A 281 3.20 -20.04 24.04
N PRO A 282 2.18 -20.13 24.92
CA PRO A 282 0.85 -19.64 24.61
C PRO A 282 0.84 -18.10 24.62
N CYS A 283 0.35 -17.49 23.54
CA CYS A 283 0.05 -16.06 23.52
C CYS A 283 -1.19 -15.80 24.38
N LEU A 284 -1.07 -15.00 25.44
CA LEU A 284 -2.22 -14.48 26.19
C LEU A 284 -3.11 -13.69 25.23
N ARG A 285 -4.38 -14.08 25.09
CA ARG A 285 -5.34 -13.37 24.24
C ARG A 285 -6.40 -12.73 25.13
N PRO A 286 -6.67 -11.42 25.02
CA PRO A 286 -7.86 -10.83 25.61
C PRO A 286 -9.12 -11.42 24.94
N PRO A 287 -10.26 -11.43 25.66
CA PRO A 287 -11.52 -11.94 25.14
C PRO A 287 -11.91 -11.21 23.85
N LYS A 288 -12.34 -11.98 22.84
CA LYS A 288 -12.79 -11.44 21.55
C LYS A 288 -14.12 -10.71 21.75
N THR A 289 -14.14 -9.39 21.55
CA THR A 289 -15.39 -8.64 21.37
C THR A 289 -15.86 -8.84 19.93
N HIS A 290 -16.78 -9.78 19.73
CA HIS A 290 -17.40 -10.00 18.44
C HIS A 290 -18.55 -9.01 18.25
N TRP A 291 -18.31 -7.92 17.51
CA TRP A 291 -19.41 -7.23 16.81
C TRP A 291 -19.60 -7.91 15.46
N ASN A 292 -20.75 -8.54 15.26
CA ASN A 292 -21.11 -9.22 14.02
C ASN A 292 -22.19 -8.38 13.32
N PRO A 293 -21.85 -7.51 12.36
CA PRO A 293 -22.87 -6.84 11.55
C PRO A 293 -23.60 -7.89 10.67
N PRO A 294 -24.86 -7.63 10.29
CA PRO A 294 -25.62 -8.55 9.44
C PRO A 294 -24.85 -8.81 8.14
N SER A 295 -24.88 -10.06 7.69
CA SER A 295 -24.14 -10.56 6.53
C SER A 295 -24.44 -9.70 5.29
N TRP A 296 -23.52 -8.80 4.94
CA TRP A 296 -23.49 -8.23 3.61
C TRP A 296 -23.18 -9.40 2.68
N ARG A 297 -24.19 -9.94 1.99
CA ARG A 297 -23.97 -10.96 0.97
C ARG A 297 -23.16 -10.30 -0.14
N THR A 298 -21.86 -10.54 -0.14
CA THR A 298 -20.96 -10.15 -1.23
C THR A 298 -21.13 -11.14 -2.37
N ARG A 299 -22.09 -10.89 -3.26
CA ARG A 299 -21.80 -11.16 -4.66
C ARG A 299 -20.73 -10.14 -5.08
N GLU A 300 -19.68 -10.60 -5.75
CA GLU A 300 -18.80 -9.73 -6.54
C GLU A 300 -19.66 -9.14 -7.66
N LEU A 301 -20.41 -8.08 -7.35
CA LEU A 301 -21.19 -7.36 -8.35
C LEU A 301 -20.22 -6.49 -9.15
N ALA A 302 -20.30 -6.55 -10.48
CA ALA A 302 -19.58 -5.64 -11.36
C ALA A 302 -20.32 -4.30 -11.39
N THR A 303 -20.40 -3.66 -10.22
CA THR A 303 -21.19 -2.45 -10.00
C THR A 303 -20.61 -1.31 -10.81
N LEU A 304 -21.44 -0.77 -11.70
CA LEU A 304 -21.25 0.49 -12.39
C LEU A 304 -22.00 1.58 -11.62
N VAL A 305 -21.31 2.70 -11.36
CA VAL A 305 -21.90 3.91 -10.78
C VAL A 305 -21.59 5.10 -11.70
N ILE A 306 -22.60 5.88 -12.07
CA ILE A 306 -22.42 7.14 -12.80
C ILE A 306 -22.93 8.28 -11.94
N VAL A 307 -22.07 9.26 -11.66
CA VAL A 307 -22.43 10.53 -11.03
C VAL A 307 -22.42 11.60 -12.12
N ALA A 308 -23.53 12.30 -12.30
CA ALA A 308 -23.73 13.30 -13.33
C ALA A 308 -24.30 14.59 -12.73
N GLU A 309 -23.64 15.71 -13.03
CA GLU A 309 -24.07 17.03 -12.59
C GLU A 309 -24.29 17.94 -13.80
N ASN A 310 -25.34 18.76 -13.76
CA ASN A 310 -25.66 19.74 -14.81
C ASN A 310 -25.72 19.17 -16.24
N ILE A 311 -26.13 17.90 -16.39
CA ILE A 311 -26.32 17.26 -17.70
C ILE A 311 -27.69 17.59 -18.31
N PRO A 312 -27.82 17.67 -19.64
CA PRO A 312 -29.11 17.88 -20.31
C PRO A 312 -30.14 16.80 -19.95
N ASP A 313 -31.42 17.18 -19.88
CA ASP A 313 -32.53 16.25 -19.55
C ASP A 313 -32.61 15.05 -20.51
N ARG A 314 -32.25 15.25 -21.79
CA ARG A 314 -32.15 14.16 -22.77
C ARG A 314 -31.15 13.07 -22.35
N LEU A 315 -30.01 13.46 -21.75
CA LEU A 315 -28.98 12.53 -21.29
C LEU A 315 -29.41 11.91 -19.95
N ARG A 316 -30.02 12.70 -19.06
CA ARG A 316 -30.59 12.23 -17.79
C ARG A 316 -31.59 11.09 -18.04
N GLY A 317 -32.57 11.34 -18.92
CA GLY A 317 -33.56 10.35 -19.32
C GLY A 317 -32.94 9.14 -19.99
N ARG A 318 -31.91 9.33 -20.83
CA ARG A 318 -31.20 8.24 -21.51
C ARG A 318 -30.42 7.34 -20.55
N LEU A 319 -29.75 7.89 -19.54
CA LEU A 319 -29.08 7.10 -18.49
C LEU A 319 -30.10 6.28 -17.68
N ALA A 320 -31.25 6.87 -17.36
CA ALA A 320 -32.33 6.22 -16.63
C ALA A 320 -32.99 5.05 -17.39
N VAL A 321 -32.77 4.92 -18.71
CA VAL A 321 -33.24 3.75 -19.49
C VAL A 321 -32.50 2.47 -19.07
N TRP A 322 -31.20 2.57 -18.80
CA TRP A 322 -30.36 1.40 -18.50
C TRP A 322 -30.00 1.29 -17.02
N LEU A 323 -29.89 2.43 -16.33
CA LEU A 323 -29.38 2.51 -14.97
C LEU A 323 -30.47 2.97 -14.01
N LEU A 324 -30.40 2.49 -12.78
CA LEU A 324 -31.27 2.94 -11.71
C LEU A 324 -30.75 4.26 -11.12
N GLU A 325 -31.52 5.35 -11.24
CA GLU A 325 -31.22 6.60 -10.53
C GLU A 325 -31.60 6.45 -9.05
N ILE A 326 -30.61 6.31 -8.17
CA ILE A 326 -30.83 6.14 -6.72
C ILE A 326 -30.84 7.46 -5.96
N ARG A 327 -30.26 8.50 -6.55
CA ARG A 327 -30.26 9.91 -6.11
C ARG A 327 -30.15 10.79 -7.34
N THR A 328 -30.52 12.06 -7.22
CA THR A 328 -30.39 13.02 -8.31
C THR A 328 -28.98 12.98 -8.90
N GLY A 329 -28.88 12.59 -10.17
CA GLY A 329 -27.60 12.49 -10.86
C GLY A 329 -26.73 11.30 -10.47
N VAL A 330 -27.21 10.34 -9.66
CA VAL A 330 -26.46 9.14 -9.27
C VAL A 330 -27.19 7.90 -9.79
N TYR A 331 -26.56 7.24 -10.76
CA TYR A 331 -27.06 6.09 -11.46
C TYR A 331 -26.25 4.84 -11.11
N VAL A 332 -26.91 3.70 -10.93
CA VAL A 332 -26.27 2.43 -10.61
C VAL A 332 -26.77 1.33 -11.54
N GLY A 333 -25.87 0.43 -11.96
CA GLY A 333 -26.23 -0.78 -12.69
C GLY A 333 -25.14 -1.85 -12.60
N ASP A 334 -25.42 -3.02 -13.16
CA ASP A 334 -24.47 -4.14 -13.23
C ASP A 334 -24.33 -4.54 -14.71
N PHE A 335 -23.21 -4.18 -15.32
CA PHE A 335 -23.04 -4.25 -16.76
C PHE A 335 -21.64 -4.74 -17.17
N SER A 336 -21.62 -5.55 -18.23
CA SER A 336 -20.38 -6.01 -18.85
C SER A 336 -19.54 -4.85 -19.41
N ARG A 337 -18.24 -5.08 -19.62
CA ARG A 337 -17.33 -4.08 -20.20
C ARG A 337 -17.88 -3.44 -21.48
N ARG A 338 -18.42 -4.26 -22.39
CA ARG A 338 -18.98 -3.79 -23.67
C ARG A 338 -20.14 -2.80 -23.48
N ILE A 339 -21.05 -3.09 -22.54
CA ILE A 339 -22.19 -2.21 -22.27
C ILE A 339 -21.71 -0.93 -21.57
N ARG A 340 -20.68 -1.01 -20.70
CA ARG A 340 -20.05 0.17 -20.10
C ARG A 340 -19.44 1.09 -21.16
N GLU A 341 -18.70 0.56 -22.12
CA GLU A 341 -18.12 1.33 -23.23
C GLU A 341 -19.24 2.02 -24.06
N PHE A 342 -20.32 1.30 -24.39
CA PHE A 342 -21.49 1.87 -25.05
C PHE A 342 -22.17 2.99 -24.24
N ILE A 343 -22.35 2.81 -22.93
CA ILE A 343 -22.91 3.86 -22.06
C ILE A 343 -21.98 5.09 -22.05
N TRP A 344 -20.66 4.88 -22.00
CA TRP A 344 -19.68 5.96 -22.03
C TRP A 344 -19.71 6.78 -23.33
N GLU A 345 -19.90 6.13 -24.48
CA GLU A 345 -20.09 6.82 -25.78
C GLU A 345 -21.33 7.72 -25.77
N ASN A 346 -22.42 7.23 -25.18
CA ASN A 346 -23.66 8.00 -25.03
C ASN A 346 -23.49 9.20 -24.09
N VAL A 347 -22.78 9.01 -22.98
CA VAL A 347 -22.40 10.10 -22.07
C VAL A 347 -21.56 11.13 -22.81
N SER A 348 -20.54 10.68 -23.54
CA SER A 348 -19.60 11.54 -24.26
C SER A 348 -20.28 12.38 -25.33
N SER A 349 -21.23 11.79 -26.06
CA SER A 349 -22.01 12.48 -27.09
C SER A 349 -23.15 13.36 -26.52
N GLY A 350 -23.55 13.09 -25.28
CA GLY A 350 -24.72 13.66 -24.63
C GLY A 350 -24.44 14.80 -23.65
N LEU A 351 -23.18 15.00 -23.26
CA LEU A 351 -22.78 15.73 -22.05
C LEU A 351 -23.22 17.20 -22.01
N GLY A 352 -23.18 17.90 -23.15
CA GLY A 352 -23.40 19.35 -23.17
C GLY A 352 -22.35 20.09 -22.32
N GLY A 353 -22.80 20.96 -21.41
CA GLY A 353 -21.94 21.68 -20.45
C GLY A 353 -21.85 21.04 -19.05
N GLY A 354 -22.36 19.82 -18.89
CA GLY A 354 -22.36 19.10 -17.62
C GLY A 354 -21.03 18.46 -17.27
N ASN A 355 -21.00 17.75 -16.14
CA ASN A 355 -19.90 16.88 -15.76
C ASN A 355 -20.41 15.48 -15.42
N VAL A 356 -19.60 14.47 -15.69
CA VAL A 356 -19.90 13.08 -15.38
C VAL A 356 -18.66 12.36 -14.84
N VAL A 357 -18.85 11.54 -13.81
CA VAL A 357 -17.88 10.55 -13.33
C VAL A 357 -18.51 9.17 -13.45
N MET A 358 -17.82 8.25 -14.12
CA MET A 358 -18.22 6.87 -14.28
C MET A 358 -17.24 5.96 -13.54
N VAL A 359 -17.71 5.20 -12.56
CA VAL A 359 -16.92 4.30 -11.70
C VAL A 359 -17.37 2.87 -11.92
N TRP A 360 -16.46 1.91 -12.04
CA TRP A 360 -16.81 0.50 -12.20
C TRP A 360 -15.86 -0.41 -11.43
N SER A 361 -16.33 -1.62 -11.07
CA SER A 361 -15.47 -2.65 -10.51
C SER A 361 -14.40 -3.09 -11.51
N ALA A 362 -13.14 -3.04 -11.07
CA ALA A 362 -11.98 -3.38 -11.88
C ALA A 362 -10.99 -4.20 -11.05
N PRO A 363 -10.16 -5.07 -11.68
CA PRO A 363 -9.14 -5.83 -10.99
C PRO A 363 -7.93 -4.94 -10.65
N THR A 364 -8.15 -3.78 -10.05
CA THR A 364 -7.14 -2.85 -9.55
C THR A 364 -6.97 -3.02 -8.04
N GLU A 365 -5.96 -2.36 -7.47
CA GLU A 365 -5.72 -2.40 -6.03
C GLU A 365 -6.84 -1.75 -5.20
N SER A 366 -7.47 -0.69 -5.73
CA SER A 366 -8.62 -0.04 -5.12
C SER A 366 -9.93 -0.83 -5.30
N GLY A 367 -9.94 -1.86 -6.16
CA GLY A 367 -11.13 -2.64 -6.51
C GLY A 367 -12.07 -1.95 -7.51
N PHE A 368 -11.67 -0.80 -8.05
CA PHE A 368 -12.42 -0.03 -9.03
C PHE A 368 -11.52 0.84 -9.90
N GLU A 369 -12.05 1.29 -11.02
CA GLU A 369 -11.52 2.36 -11.87
C GLU A 369 -12.60 3.39 -12.12
N PHE A 370 -12.21 4.59 -12.54
CA PHE A 370 -13.16 5.62 -12.90
C PHE A 370 -12.64 6.54 -14.00
N LEU A 371 -13.57 7.14 -14.73
CA LEU A 371 -13.32 8.20 -15.70
C LEU A 371 -14.14 9.42 -15.35
N SER A 372 -13.65 10.59 -15.73
CA SER A 372 -14.36 11.85 -15.64
C SER A 372 -14.45 12.50 -17.01
N LEU A 373 -15.58 13.13 -17.32
CA LEU A 373 -15.77 13.93 -18.52
C LEU A 373 -16.49 15.24 -18.17
N GLY A 374 -16.14 16.32 -18.87
CA GLY A 374 -16.72 17.64 -18.69
C GLY A 374 -15.92 18.54 -17.77
N THR A 375 -16.48 19.72 -17.50
CA THR A 375 -15.87 20.75 -16.67
C THR A 375 -15.92 20.33 -15.20
N ASN A 376 -14.95 19.52 -14.79
CA ASN A 376 -14.78 19.07 -13.42
C ASN A 376 -13.45 19.59 -12.88
N ARG A 377 -13.42 20.01 -11.61
CA ARG A 377 -12.17 20.35 -10.93
C ARG A 377 -11.44 19.13 -10.40
N ARG A 378 -12.08 17.96 -10.42
CA ARG A 378 -11.53 16.68 -10.02
C ARG A 378 -11.24 15.84 -11.25
N GLU A 379 -9.97 15.55 -11.46
CA GLU A 379 -9.49 14.66 -12.53
C GLU A 379 -8.85 13.40 -11.94
N PRO A 380 -8.98 12.24 -12.60
CA PRO A 380 -8.26 11.05 -12.24
C PRO A 380 -6.75 11.26 -12.46
N VAL A 381 -5.95 10.94 -11.46
CA VAL A 381 -4.49 10.90 -11.57
C VAL A 381 -3.99 9.53 -11.17
N ASP A 382 -3.08 8.97 -11.96
CA ASP A 382 -2.36 7.79 -11.56
C ASP A 382 -1.20 8.14 -10.62
N CYS A 383 -1.20 7.58 -9.41
CA CYS A 383 -0.14 7.72 -8.42
C CYS A 383 0.48 6.34 -8.14
N CYS A 384 1.58 6.04 -8.83
CA CYS A 384 2.25 4.74 -8.77
C CYS A 384 1.29 3.54 -9.03
N GLY A 385 0.34 3.73 -9.93
CA GLY A 385 -0.68 2.76 -10.34
C GLY A 385 -1.97 2.78 -9.50
N LEU A 386 -2.08 3.63 -8.46
CA LEU A 386 -3.30 3.88 -7.70
C LEU A 386 -4.02 5.06 -8.35
N LEU A 387 -5.24 4.83 -8.82
CA LEU A 387 -6.06 5.88 -9.40
C LEU A 387 -6.67 6.76 -8.29
N LEU A 388 -6.20 7.99 -8.17
CA LEU A 388 -6.61 8.98 -7.18
C LEU A 388 -7.37 10.15 -7.83
N SER A 389 -8.02 10.97 -7.01
CA SER A 389 -8.70 12.19 -7.46
C SER A 389 -7.83 13.41 -7.15
N ARG A 390 -7.41 14.12 -8.21
CA ARG A 390 -6.68 15.39 -8.15
C ARG A 390 -7.66 16.55 -8.29
N TYR A 391 -7.60 17.52 -7.40
CA TYR A 391 -8.43 18.72 -7.37
C TYR A 391 -7.62 19.97 -7.74
N THR A 392 -8.07 20.71 -8.75
CA THR A 392 -7.50 21.99 -9.16
C THR A 392 -8.27 23.14 -8.50
N PRO A 393 -7.66 23.93 -7.60
CA PRO A 393 -8.31 25.12 -7.03
C PRO A 393 -8.63 26.16 -8.11
N LYS A 394 -9.65 27.00 -7.88
CA LYS A 394 -9.80 28.23 -8.67
C LYS A 394 -8.60 29.13 -8.41
N GLU A 395 -8.07 29.78 -9.44
CA GLU A 395 -7.20 30.95 -9.22
C GLU A 395 -7.94 31.92 -8.28
N PRO A 396 -7.25 32.51 -7.29
CA PRO A 396 -7.86 33.54 -6.47
C PRO A 396 -8.37 34.61 -7.44
N SER A 397 -9.68 34.86 -7.42
CA SER A 397 -10.23 35.99 -8.15
C SER A 397 -9.48 37.21 -7.67
N THR A 398 -8.85 37.96 -8.57
CA THR A 398 -8.47 39.34 -8.34
C THR A 398 -9.75 40.13 -8.11
N ALA A 399 -10.31 40.00 -6.92
CA ALA A 399 -11.45 40.76 -6.45
C ALA A 399 -10.88 41.95 -5.70
N GLU A 400 -10.96 43.10 -6.38
CA GLU A 400 -11.20 44.43 -5.85
C GLU A 400 -10.22 44.91 -4.77
N THR A 401 -9.25 45.70 -5.22
CA THR A 401 -8.70 46.80 -4.41
C THR A 401 -9.87 47.64 -3.89
N ASP A 402 -10.29 47.39 -2.66
CA ASP A 402 -11.09 48.33 -1.89
C ASP A 402 -10.31 49.66 -1.81
N ASP A 403 -10.83 50.69 -2.49
CA ASP A 403 -10.40 52.08 -2.40
C ASP A 403 -10.72 52.58 -0.97
N PRO A 404 -9.72 52.95 -0.14
CA PRO A 404 -9.99 53.53 1.16
C PRO A 404 -10.27 55.02 0.97
N ARG A 405 -11.55 55.41 0.95
CA ARG A 405 -11.98 56.79 1.19
C ARG A 405 -12.77 56.92 2.47
#